data_AF-A0A0H5D1C5-F1
#
_entry.id   AF-A0A0H5D1C5-F1
#
_cell.length_a   1.000
_cell.length_b   1.000
_cell.length_c   1.000
_cell.angle_alpha   90.00
_cell.angle_beta   90.00
_cell.angle_gamma   90.00
#
_symmetry.space_group_name_H-M   'P 1'
#
loop_
_entity.id
_entity.type
_entity.pdbx_description
1 polymer ?
#
loop_
_entity_poly.entity_id
_entity_poly.type
_entity_poly.pdbx_seq_one_letter_code
_entity_poly.pdbx_strand_id
1 'polypeptide(L)'
;MPGNLGRTSLKRSRNRRNPMQDYDNLPADLRRWVSSAALPWSVPSVQRTFKTALARTGDRKLALNELDRIEQKLTAKDIRTIWGRDHPNASP
;
A
#
# COMPACT_ATOMS: atom_id res chain seq x y z
N MET A 1 21.28 23.52 -4.32
CA MET A 1 20.00 24.03 -4.85
C MET A 1 18.85 23.16 -4.34
N PRO A 2 17.98 23.64 -3.45
CA PRO A 2 16.73 22.93 -3.16
C PRO A 2 15.91 22.87 -4.46
N GLY A 3 15.54 21.66 -4.90
CA GLY A 3 14.70 21.50 -6.10
C GLY A 3 13.26 21.99 -5.84
N ASN A 4 12.43 22.04 -6.88
CA ASN A 4 11.03 22.49 -6.89
C ASN A 4 10.05 21.65 -6.00
N LEU A 5 10.53 21.00 -4.95
CA LEU A 5 9.78 20.04 -4.13
C LEU A 5 9.00 20.69 -2.98
N GLY A 6 9.22 21.98 -2.68
CA GLY A 6 8.54 22.67 -1.58
C GLY A 6 8.83 22.06 -0.20
N ARG A 7 7.98 22.37 0.79
CA ARG A 7 8.10 21.87 2.17
C ARG A 7 7.21 20.63 2.33
N THR A 8 7.81 19.44 2.35
CA THR A 8 7.11 18.16 2.56
C THR A 8 7.66 17.45 3.79
N SER A 9 6.79 16.79 4.56
CA SER A 9 7.15 15.93 5.71
C SER A 9 7.67 14.56 5.26
N LEU A 10 7.58 14.23 3.97
CA LEU A 10 8.00 12.96 3.41
C LEU A 10 9.52 12.94 3.21
N LYS A 11 10.18 11.91 3.75
CA LYS A 11 11.63 11.72 3.59
C LYS A 11 11.96 11.51 2.11
N ARG A 12 12.76 12.40 1.53
CA ARG A 12 13.28 12.24 0.17
C ARG A 12 14.15 10.98 0.09
N SER A 13 13.72 10.01 -0.71
CA SER A 13 14.45 8.78 -0.95
C SER A 13 14.63 8.59 -2.45
N ARG A 14 15.86 8.28 -2.88
CA ARG A 14 16.14 7.91 -4.26
C ARG A 14 15.80 6.43 -4.41
N ASN A 15 14.61 6.13 -4.93
CA ASN A 15 14.20 4.76 -5.17
C ASN A 15 15.10 4.16 -6.27
N ARG A 16 16.06 3.30 -5.89
CA ARG A 16 16.96 2.61 -6.83
C ARG A 16 16.29 1.40 -7.51
N ARG A 17 15.03 1.11 -7.19
CA ARG A 17 14.26 0.04 -7.84
C ARG A 17 13.67 0.53 -9.14
N ASN A 18 13.35 -0.40 -10.03
CA ASN A 18 12.58 -0.13 -11.24
C ASN A 18 11.10 -0.50 -10.96
N PRO A 19 10.24 0.46 -10.58
CA PRO A 19 8.90 0.16 -10.10
C PRO A 19 8.02 -0.49 -11.18
N MET A 20 8.26 -0.15 -12.45
CA MET A 20 7.54 -0.74 -13.58
C MET A 20 7.93 -2.19 -13.76
N GLN A 21 9.23 -2.51 -13.71
CA GLN A 21 9.69 -3.90 -13.77
C GLN A 21 9.15 -4.74 -12.59
N ASP A 22 9.15 -4.18 -11.38
CA ASP A 22 8.64 -4.86 -10.19
C ASP A 22 7.13 -5.14 -10.31
N TYR A 23 6.37 -4.16 -10.80
CA TYR A 23 4.96 -4.32 -11.11
C TYR A 23 4.76 -5.37 -12.20
N ASP A 24 5.65 -5.38 -13.20
CA ASP A 24 5.50 -6.27 -14.34
C ASP A 24 5.78 -7.75 -14.02
N ASN A 25 6.54 -7.98 -12.97
CA ASN A 25 6.84 -9.31 -12.45
C ASN A 25 5.75 -9.86 -11.50
N LEU A 26 4.70 -9.08 -11.21
CA LEU A 26 3.62 -9.53 -10.33
C LEU A 26 2.70 -10.56 -11.00
N PRO A 27 2.20 -11.56 -10.25
CA PRO A 27 1.10 -12.41 -10.68
C PRO A 27 -0.15 -11.59 -11.02
N ALA A 28 -0.95 -12.07 -11.99
CA ALA A 28 -2.13 -11.35 -12.48
C ALA A 28 -3.11 -10.97 -11.37
N ASP A 29 -3.39 -11.87 -10.43
CA ASP A 29 -4.29 -11.62 -9.29
C ASP A 29 -3.79 -10.46 -8.42
N LEU A 30 -2.48 -10.42 -8.17
CA LEU A 30 -1.85 -9.41 -7.32
C LEU A 30 -1.75 -8.07 -8.06
N ARG A 31 -1.48 -8.07 -9.38
CA ARG A 31 -1.57 -6.86 -10.21
C ARG A 31 -2.98 -6.27 -10.17
N ARG A 32 -4.00 -7.11 -10.32
CA ARG A 32 -5.40 -6.66 -10.31
C ARG A 32 -5.75 -6.02 -8.97
N TRP A 33 -5.32 -6.62 -7.87
CA TRP A 33 -5.48 -6.05 -6.54
C TRP A 33 -4.79 -4.68 -6.41
N VAL A 34 -3.52 -4.57 -6.83
CA VAL A 34 -2.77 -3.29 -6.78
C VAL A 34 -3.45 -2.20 -7.61
N SER A 35 -4.00 -2.55 -8.77
CA SER A 35 -4.73 -1.60 -9.63
C SER A 35 -6.07 -1.15 -9.06
N SER A 36 -6.69 -1.93 -8.17
CA SER A 36 -7.96 -1.57 -7.51
C SER A 36 -7.79 -0.95 -6.13
N ALA A 37 -6.59 -1.00 -5.57
CA ALA A 37 -6.27 -0.45 -4.25
C ALA A 37 -6.48 1.07 -4.22
N ALA A 38 -7.03 1.56 -3.12
CA ALA A 38 -7.31 2.99 -2.92
C ALA A 38 -6.04 3.78 -2.57
N LEU A 39 -5.05 3.14 -1.94
CA LEU A 39 -3.80 3.78 -1.56
C LEU A 39 -2.71 3.57 -2.64
N PRO A 40 -1.78 4.54 -2.81
CA PRO A 40 -0.61 4.38 -3.66
C PRO A 40 0.43 3.47 -2.99
N TRP A 41 0.15 2.16 -3.00
CA TRP A 41 1.06 1.15 -2.44
C TRP A 41 2.33 0.99 -3.27
N SER A 42 3.47 0.81 -2.59
CA SER A 42 4.67 0.34 -3.27
C SER A 42 4.58 -1.16 -3.54
N VAL A 43 4.91 -1.59 -4.77
CA VAL A 43 4.91 -3.01 -5.17
C VAL A 43 5.67 -3.91 -4.18
N PRO A 44 6.86 -3.53 -3.67
CA PRO A 44 7.59 -4.35 -2.71
C PRO A 44 6.85 -4.54 -1.37
N SER A 45 6.10 -3.52 -0.91
CA SER A 45 5.29 -3.63 0.30
C SER A 45 4.16 -4.64 0.10
N VAL A 46 3.46 -4.55 -1.04
CA VAL A 46 2.37 -5.48 -1.38
C VAL A 46 2.88 -6.92 -1.46
N GLN A 47 3.99 -7.14 -2.18
CA GLN A 47 4.59 -8.46 -2.28
C GLN A 47 4.99 -9.03 -0.91
N ARG A 48 5.57 -8.21 -0.03
CA ARG A 48 5.98 -8.65 1.31
C ARG A 48 4.77 -9.06 2.14
N THR A 49 3.76 -8.20 2.19
CA THR A 49 2.53 -8.48 2.96
C THR A 49 1.78 -9.69 2.41
N PHE A 50 1.65 -9.79 1.08
CA PHE A 50 1.02 -10.94 0.42
C PHE A 50 1.75 -12.24 0.71
N LYS A 51 3.09 -12.26 0.61
CA LYS A 51 3.89 -13.46 0.93
C LYS A 51 3.73 -13.88 2.39
N THR A 52 3.73 -12.92 3.32
CA THR A 52 3.50 -13.22 4.75
C THR A 52 2.09 -13.76 5.00
N ALA A 53 1.07 -13.18 4.36
CA ALA A 53 -0.32 -13.64 4.50
C ALA A 53 -0.52 -15.03 3.86
N LEU A 54 0.08 -15.26 2.69
CA LEU A 54 0.04 -16.56 2.00
C LEU A 54 0.76 -17.65 2.79
N ALA A 55 1.92 -17.35 3.39
CA ALA A 55 2.63 -18.30 4.24
C ALA A 55 1.84 -18.68 5.50
N ARG A 56 0.98 -17.78 5.99
CA ARG A 56 0.13 -18.03 7.16
C ARG A 56 -1.16 -18.78 6.85
N THR A 57 -1.77 -18.49 5.71
CA THR A 57 -3.12 -18.97 5.37
C THR A 57 -3.11 -20.14 4.38
N GLY A 58 -2.06 -20.27 3.57
CA GLY A 58 -1.98 -21.25 2.47
C GLY A 58 -2.94 -20.96 1.30
N ASP A 59 -3.84 -19.99 1.43
CA ASP A 59 -4.84 -19.64 0.42
C ASP A 59 -4.61 -18.22 -0.10
N ARG A 60 -4.53 -18.10 -1.42
CA ARG A 60 -4.37 -16.81 -2.13
C ARG A 60 -5.52 -15.85 -1.85
N LYS A 61 -6.77 -16.33 -1.76
CA LYS A 61 -7.93 -15.46 -1.49
C LYS A 61 -7.87 -14.88 -0.09
N LEU A 62 -7.51 -15.70 0.90
CA LEU A 62 -7.33 -15.22 2.28
C LEU A 62 -6.16 -14.23 2.37
N ALA A 63 -5.09 -14.45 1.61
CA ALA A 63 -3.97 -13.52 1.54
C ALA A 63 -4.37 -12.16 0.92
N LEU A 64 -5.23 -12.14 -0.10
CA LEU A 64 -5.78 -10.89 -0.67
C LEU A 64 -6.70 -10.17 0.33
N ASN A 65 -7.59 -10.89 1.01
CA ASN A 65 -8.45 -10.29 2.05
C ASN A 65 -7.63 -9.66 3.19
N GLU A 66 -6.47 -10.25 3.54
CA GLU A 66 -5.59 -9.67 4.54
C GLU A 66 -4.92 -8.37 4.04
N LEU A 67 -4.63 -8.26 2.75
CA LEU A 67 -4.18 -6.99 2.15
C LEU A 67 -5.25 -5.90 2.25
N ASP A 68 -6.51 -6.23 1.95
CA ASP A 68 -7.64 -5.29 2.06
C ASP A 68 -7.79 -4.76 3.50
N ARG A 69 -7.69 -5.65 4.50
CA ARG A 69 -7.73 -5.26 5.92
C ARG A 69 -6.61 -4.31 6.29
N ILE A 70 -5.41 -4.51 5.75
CA ILE A 70 -4.27 -3.64 6.04
C ILE A 70 -4.45 -2.29 5.35
N GLU A 71 -4.96 -2.27 4.12
CA GLU A 71 -5.30 -1.02 3.42
C GLU A 71 -6.31 -0.22 4.24
N GLN A 72 -7.42 -0.82 4.66
CA GLN A 72 -8.44 -0.14 5.47
C GLN A 72 -7.84 0.47 6.75
N LYS A 73 -6.97 -0.26 7.44
CA LYS A 73 -6.27 0.25 8.64
C LYS A 73 -5.36 1.45 8.33
N LEU A 74 -4.62 1.40 7.22
CA LEU A 74 -3.76 2.51 6.80
C LEU A 74 -4.58 3.73 6.39
N THR A 75 -5.65 3.51 5.62
CA THR A 75 -6.59 4.54 5.21
C THR A 75 -7.24 5.21 6.42
N ALA A 76 -7.75 4.44 7.40
CA ALA A 76 -8.33 5.00 8.62
C ALA A 76 -7.30 5.83 9.42
N LYS A 77 -6.04 5.37 9.48
CA LYS A 77 -4.96 6.12 10.14
C LYS A 77 -4.66 7.44 9.43
N ASP A 78 -4.62 7.43 8.10
CA ASP A 78 -4.33 8.62 7.30
C ASP A 78 -5.49 9.62 7.39
N ILE A 79 -6.73 9.14 7.28
CA ILE A 79 -7.94 9.94 7.45
C ILE A 79 -7.96 10.62 8.82
N ARG A 80 -7.65 9.90 9.90
CA ARG A 80 -7.53 10.50 11.24
C ARG A 80 -6.50 11.61 11.32
N THR A 81 -5.44 11.52 10.52
CA THR A 81 -4.33 12.47 10.53
C THR A 81 -4.64 13.70 9.67
N ILE A 82 -5.27 13.51 8.51
CA ILE A 82 -5.57 14.60 7.55
C ILE A 82 -6.88 15.31 7.93
N TRP A 83 -7.93 14.56 8.25
CA TRP A 83 -9.30 15.06 8.42
C TRP A 83 -9.80 15.05 9.87
N GLY A 84 -9.04 14.44 10.79
CA GLY A 84 -9.42 14.31 12.20
C GLY A 84 -10.24 13.06 12.52
N ARG A 85 -10.55 12.87 13.80
CA ARG A 85 -11.19 11.63 14.32
C ARG A 85 -12.68 11.54 14.03
N ASP A 86 -13.32 12.65 13.74
CA ASP A 86 -14.77 12.75 13.49
C ASP A 86 -15.18 12.37 12.06
N HIS A 87 -14.23 12.07 11.17
CA HIS A 87 -14.54 11.62 9.83
C HIS A 87 -15.17 10.21 9.86
N PRO A 88 -16.28 9.92 9.14
CA PRO A 88 -17.00 8.64 9.22
C PRO A 88 -16.12 7.43 8.88
N ASN A 89 -15.13 7.60 8.00
CA ASN A 89 -14.18 6.56 7.62
C ASN A 89 -12.92 6.50 8.51
N ALA A 90 -12.89 7.22 9.64
CA ALA A 90 -11.80 7.17 10.61
C ALA A 90 -11.92 5.97 11.56
N SER A 91 -13.07 5.28 11.61
CA SER A 91 -13.25 4.08 12.43
C SER A 91 -12.58 2.86 11.77
N PRO A 92 -11.92 1.97 12.56
CA PRO A 92 -11.17 0.82 12.05
C PRO A 92 -12.05 -0.38 11.72
#